data_AF-A0A958WLI4-F1
#
_entry.id   AF-A0A958WLI4-F1
#
_cell.length_a   1.000
_cell.length_b   1.000
_cell.length_c   1.000
_cell.angle_alpha   90.00
_cell.angle_beta   90.00
_cell.angle_gamma   90.00
#
_symmetry.space_group_name_H-M   'P 1'
#
loop_
_entity.id
_entity.type
_entity.pdbx_description
1 polymer ?
#
loop_
_entity_poly.entity_id
_entity_poly.type
_entity_poly.pdbx_seq_one_letter_code
_entity_poly.pdbx_strand_id
1 'polypeptide(L)'
;LRRFFETASKTDWYKNTLFVFTADHTNQSNHREYKTSLGNHAVPIIFFDPSGEIMGLSNKVAQQIDIAPTILSYLNYDQPYFAFGNDLLSDSTNHFSITSNGPYFNVAMNGHFLQFDGENPTGFYNFKNDILLSENLVNSPSPEMDSLVRVTKAFIQQYDNRMIDNKISLH
;
A
#
# COMPACT_ATOMS: atom_id res chain seq x y z
N LEU A 1 20.28 12.70 2.30
CA LEU A 1 20.47 11.23 2.36
C LEU A 1 21.94 10.81 2.39
N ARG A 2 22.75 11.04 1.34
CA ARG A 2 24.17 10.63 1.32
C ARG A 2 24.98 11.00 2.59
N ARG A 3 25.00 12.28 2.97
CA ARG A 3 25.73 12.74 4.18
C ARG A 3 25.22 12.13 5.49
N PHE A 4 23.92 11.81 5.55
CA PHE A 4 23.34 11.11 6.69
C PHE A 4 23.94 9.70 6.80
N PHE A 5 23.98 8.93 5.72
CA PHE A 5 24.57 7.59 5.72
C PHE A 5 26.09 7.59 5.91
N GLU A 6 26.80 8.58 5.36
CA GLU A 6 28.24 8.78 5.64
C GLU A 6 28.53 9.02 7.13
N THR A 7 27.56 9.57 7.86
CA THR A 7 27.68 9.83 9.31
C THR A 7 27.17 8.66 10.13
N ALA A 8 25.96 8.16 9.83
CA ALA A 8 25.33 7.04 10.51
C ALA A 8 26.19 5.78 10.42
N SER A 9 26.82 5.50 9.29
CA SER A 9 27.71 4.33 9.11
C SER A 9 28.91 4.27 10.06
N LYS A 10 29.24 5.38 10.74
CA LYS A 10 30.32 5.46 11.73
C LYS A 10 29.85 5.18 13.17
N THR A 11 28.57 4.90 13.36
CA THR A 11 27.99 4.65 14.68
C THR A 11 27.79 3.15 14.92
N ASP A 12 27.85 2.74 16.18
CA ASP A 12 27.75 1.32 16.56
C ASP A 12 26.37 0.72 16.24
N TRP A 13 25.32 1.54 16.27
CA TRP A 13 23.95 1.10 16.02
C TRP A 13 23.63 0.90 14.53
N TYR A 14 24.49 1.36 13.61
CA TYR A 14 24.21 1.38 12.18
C TYR A 14 23.81 0.00 11.62
N LYS A 15 24.59 -1.03 11.95
CA LYS A 15 24.33 -2.40 11.48
C LYS A 15 23.09 -3.04 12.11
N ASN A 16 22.58 -2.47 13.20
CA ASN A 16 21.41 -2.94 13.93
C ASN A 16 20.27 -1.91 13.86
N THR A 17 20.09 -1.29 12.69
CA THR A 17 19.05 -0.29 12.46
C THR A 17 18.37 -0.54 11.13
N LEU A 18 17.05 -0.72 11.18
CA LEU A 18 16.20 -0.69 9.99
C LEU A 18 15.87 0.77 9.67
N PHE A 19 16.32 1.25 8.51
CA PHE A 19 15.91 2.55 7.99
C PHE A 19 14.71 2.37 7.06
N VAL A 20 13.67 3.17 7.26
CA VAL A 20 12.49 3.20 6.39
C VAL A 20 12.41 4.53 5.69
N PHE A 21 12.35 4.52 4.36
CA PHE A 21 12.16 5.71 3.55
C PHE A 21 10.81 5.67 2.86
N THR A 22 10.11 6.79 2.96
CA THR A 22 8.91 7.04 2.19
C THR A 22 8.77 8.52 1.89
N ALA A 23 7.86 8.87 0.99
CA ALA A 23 7.28 10.20 0.91
C ALA A 23 5.85 10.15 1.47
N ASP A 24 5.37 11.27 2.01
CA ASP A 24 4.00 11.46 2.46
C ASP A 24 3.04 11.67 1.28
N HIS A 25 3.51 12.31 0.21
CA HIS A 25 2.77 12.51 -1.04
C HIS A 25 3.70 12.54 -2.27
N THR A 26 3.11 12.47 -3.46
CA THR A 26 3.83 12.67 -4.74
C THR A 26 4.02 14.15 -5.06
N ASN A 27 4.81 14.47 -6.09
CA ASN A 27 4.93 15.81 -6.65
C ASN A 27 4.50 15.80 -8.13
N GLN A 28 4.37 16.97 -8.76
CA GLN A 28 4.11 17.07 -10.18
C GLN A 28 5.15 16.28 -10.97
N SER A 29 4.66 15.32 -11.76
CA SER A 29 5.49 14.48 -12.59
C SER A 29 5.33 14.84 -14.06
N ASN A 30 6.41 14.78 -14.82
CA ASN A 30 6.37 14.92 -16.28
C ASN A 30 6.00 13.60 -16.97
N HIS A 31 6.11 12.47 -16.27
CA HIS A 31 5.78 11.15 -16.77
C HIS A 31 4.26 10.92 -16.72
N ARG A 32 3.71 10.30 -17.76
CA ARG A 32 2.25 10.18 -17.95
C ARG A 32 1.64 9.21 -16.96
N GLU A 33 2.33 8.12 -16.67
CA GLU A 33 1.95 7.08 -15.72
C GLU A 33 1.70 7.65 -14.32
N TYR A 34 2.52 8.60 -13.87
CA TYR A 34 2.36 9.27 -12.56
C TYR A 34 1.31 10.40 -12.55
N LYS A 35 0.64 10.65 -13.68
CA LYS A 35 -0.52 11.55 -13.77
C LYS A 35 -1.86 10.82 -13.71
N THR A 36 -1.84 9.49 -13.73
CA THR A 36 -3.04 8.66 -13.57
C THR A 36 -3.52 8.67 -12.11
N SER A 37 -4.76 8.27 -11.86
CA SER A 37 -5.31 8.11 -10.50
C SER A 37 -4.61 7.03 -9.68
N LEU A 38 -3.95 6.07 -10.33
CA LEU A 38 -3.07 5.10 -9.69
C LEU A 38 -1.69 5.71 -9.39
N GLY A 39 -1.05 6.27 -10.42
CA GLY A 39 0.34 6.73 -10.32
C GLY A 39 0.55 8.01 -9.52
N ASN A 40 -0.47 8.87 -9.38
CA ASN A 40 -0.36 10.10 -8.58
C ASN A 40 -0.29 9.84 -7.06
N HIS A 41 -0.42 8.59 -6.62
CA HIS A 41 -0.20 8.17 -5.23
C HIS A 41 1.07 7.32 -5.06
N ALA A 42 1.82 7.07 -6.14
CA ALA A 42 3.00 6.21 -6.10
C ALA A 42 4.19 6.92 -5.41
N VAL A 43 4.46 6.55 -4.16
CA VAL A 43 5.61 6.99 -3.38
C VAL A 43 6.60 5.82 -3.20
N PRO A 44 7.91 6.10 -3.00
CA PRO A 44 8.83 5.03 -2.63
C PRO A 44 8.47 4.49 -1.24
N ILE A 45 8.52 3.19 -1.05
CA ILE A 45 8.61 2.56 0.28
C ILE A 45 9.85 1.67 0.24
N ILE A 46 10.87 2.05 1.00
CA ILE A 46 12.17 1.37 1.00
C ILE A 46 12.51 0.98 2.43
N PHE A 47 12.66 -0.32 2.66
CA PHE A 47 13.26 -0.88 3.86
C PHE A 47 14.75 -1.09 3.59
N PHE A 48 15.60 -0.39 4.31
CA PHE A 48 17.05 -0.50 4.20
C PHE A 48 17.62 -1.02 5.51
N ASP A 49 18.10 -2.25 5.45
CA ASP A 49 18.81 -2.91 6.53
C ASP A 49 20.29 -3.07 6.15
N PRO A 50 21.22 -2.36 6.84
CA PRO A 50 22.65 -2.50 6.57
C PRO A 50 23.26 -3.85 6.94
N SER A 51 22.54 -4.69 7.72
CA SER A 51 23.00 -6.04 8.04
C SER A 51 22.88 -6.98 6.82
N GLY A 52 21.91 -6.72 5.94
CA GLY A 52 21.63 -7.49 4.74
C GLY A 52 20.66 -8.66 4.95
N GLU A 53 19.95 -8.72 6.08
CA GLU A 53 18.92 -9.74 6.34
C GLU A 53 17.69 -9.53 5.44
N ILE A 54 17.31 -8.26 5.19
CA ILE A 54 16.30 -7.92 4.18
C ILE A 54 16.99 -7.38 2.92
N MET A 55 16.85 -8.12 1.82
CA MET A 55 17.31 -7.69 0.50
C MET A 55 16.32 -8.14 -0.59
N GLY A 56 16.14 -7.31 -1.61
CA GLY A 56 15.39 -7.68 -2.81
C GLY A 56 14.54 -6.54 -3.38
N LEU A 57 13.84 -6.86 -4.46
CA LEU A 57 12.82 -6.01 -5.07
C LEU A 57 11.50 -6.77 -5.03
N SER A 58 10.43 -6.07 -4.63
CA SER A 58 9.08 -6.61 -4.58
C SER A 58 8.16 -5.82 -5.50
N ASN A 59 7.39 -6.53 -6.30
CA ASN A 59 6.35 -5.96 -7.17
C ASN A 59 4.95 -6.07 -6.54
N LYS A 60 4.87 -6.37 -5.24
CA LYS A 60 3.61 -6.37 -4.49
C LYS A 60 3.02 -4.96 -4.47
N VAL A 61 1.70 -4.87 -4.47
CA VAL A 61 1.04 -3.60 -4.15
C VAL A 61 1.34 -3.26 -2.70
N ALA A 62 1.81 -2.04 -2.43
CA ALA A 62 2.18 -1.59 -1.10
C ALA A 62 1.60 -0.20 -0.84
N GLN A 63 1.32 0.09 0.43
CA GLN A 63 0.81 1.37 0.92
C GLN A 63 1.44 1.71 2.28
N GLN A 64 1.35 2.97 2.70
CA GLN A 64 2.01 3.43 3.93
C GLN A 64 1.53 2.68 5.19
N ILE A 65 0.25 2.29 5.26
CA ILE A 65 -0.30 1.54 6.40
C ILE A 65 0.29 0.14 6.54
N ASP A 66 0.99 -0.37 5.52
CA ASP A 66 1.70 -1.64 5.55
C ASP A 66 3.06 -1.53 6.27
N ILE A 67 3.60 -0.32 6.48
CA ILE A 67 4.94 -0.12 7.06
C ILE A 67 4.99 -0.67 8.49
N ALA A 68 4.02 -0.33 9.33
CA ALA A 68 3.97 -0.78 10.72
C ALA A 68 3.91 -2.31 10.88
N PRO A 69 2.94 -3.04 10.28
CA PRO A 69 2.90 -4.50 10.38
C PRO A 69 4.15 -5.17 9.80
N THR A 70 4.75 -4.61 8.74
CA THR A 70 6.00 -5.13 8.16
C THR A 70 7.17 -5.02 9.14
N ILE A 71 7.32 -3.87 9.83
CA ILE A 71 8.38 -3.69 10.84
C ILE A 71 8.16 -4.63 12.02
N LEU A 72 6.93 -4.76 12.51
CA LEU A 72 6.62 -5.66 13.63
C LEU A 72 6.92 -7.13 13.29
N SER A 73 6.58 -7.55 12.07
CA SER A 73 6.93 -8.87 11.55
C SER A 73 8.44 -9.08 11.49
N TYR A 74 9.18 -8.12 10.92
CA TYR A 74 10.64 -8.17 10.86
C TYR A 74 11.31 -8.29 12.23
N LEU A 75 10.80 -7.57 13.24
CA LEU A 75 11.30 -7.62 14.61
C LEU A 75 10.89 -8.89 15.36
N ASN A 76 10.16 -9.81 14.73
CA ASN A 76 9.54 -10.98 15.37
C ASN A 76 8.70 -10.59 16.60
N TYR A 77 7.97 -9.48 16.51
CA TYR A 77 7.11 -9.01 17.59
C TYR A 77 5.95 -9.99 17.83
N ASP A 78 5.88 -10.54 19.03
CA ASP A 78 5.00 -11.67 19.37
C ASP A 78 3.72 -11.28 20.13
N GLN A 79 3.53 -9.98 20.38
CA GLN A 79 2.34 -9.50 21.07
C GLN A 79 1.23 -9.12 20.07
N PRO A 80 -0.04 -9.18 20.51
CA PRO A 80 -1.15 -8.71 19.70
C PRO A 80 -0.98 -7.24 19.31
N TYR A 81 -1.20 -6.93 18.03
CA TYR A 81 -1.31 -5.55 17.53
C TYR A 81 -2.48 -5.42 16.55
N PHE A 82 -2.92 -4.20 16.32
CA PHE A 82 -3.92 -3.88 15.32
C PHE A 82 -3.28 -3.13 14.15
N ALA A 83 -3.56 -3.57 12.92
CA ALA A 83 -3.16 -2.88 11.70
C ALA A 83 -4.23 -3.07 10.62
N PHE A 84 -4.45 -2.03 9.82
CA PHE A 84 -5.24 -2.12 8.59
C PHE A 84 -4.39 -2.58 7.39
N GLY A 85 -3.08 -2.35 7.43
CA GLY A 85 -2.15 -2.77 6.40
C GLY A 85 -1.71 -4.23 6.54
N ASN A 86 -0.98 -4.70 5.54
CA ASN A 86 -0.46 -6.06 5.46
C ASN A 86 1.06 -6.07 5.72
N ASP A 87 1.56 -7.17 6.27
CA ASP A 87 3.01 -7.42 6.32
C ASP A 87 3.55 -7.70 4.91
N LEU A 88 4.42 -6.83 4.39
CA LEU A 88 4.99 -6.93 3.05
C LEU A 88 6.05 -8.04 2.92
N LEU A 89 6.60 -8.53 4.03
CA LEU A 89 7.54 -9.66 4.04
C LEU A 89 6.81 -11.02 3.97
N SER A 90 5.52 -11.06 4.30
CA SER A 90 4.70 -12.27 4.19
C SER A 90 4.48 -12.70 2.74
N ASP A 91 4.52 -14.00 2.46
CA ASP A 91 4.17 -14.57 1.14
C ASP A 91 2.67 -14.56 0.82
N SER A 92 1.85 -13.88 1.63
CA SER A 92 0.42 -13.68 1.36
C SER A 92 0.18 -13.07 -0.04
N THR A 93 -0.85 -13.54 -0.73
CA THR A 93 -1.16 -13.12 -2.10
C THR A 93 -2.13 -11.94 -2.17
N ASN A 94 -2.66 -11.47 -1.03
CA ASN A 94 -3.77 -10.51 -1.01
C ASN A 94 -3.33 -9.09 -0.66
N HIS A 95 -2.17 -8.67 -1.18
CA HIS A 95 -1.72 -7.29 -1.04
C HIS A 95 -2.56 -6.35 -1.90
N PHE A 96 -3.09 -5.32 -1.26
CA PHE A 96 -3.85 -4.27 -1.92
C PHE A 96 -3.41 -2.90 -1.42
N SER A 97 -3.77 -1.85 -2.16
CA SER A 97 -3.73 -0.47 -1.68
C SER A 97 -5.12 0.13 -1.76
N ILE A 98 -5.42 1.05 -0.86
CA ILE A 98 -6.67 1.82 -0.87
C ILE A 98 -6.38 3.29 -0.59
N THR A 99 -6.94 4.17 -1.41
CA THR A 99 -6.97 5.61 -1.14
C THR A 99 -8.40 6.13 -1.21
N SER A 100 -8.71 7.12 -0.39
CA SER A 100 -10.02 7.76 -0.34
C SER A 100 -9.92 9.25 -0.62
N ASN A 101 -10.81 9.78 -1.45
CA ASN A 101 -11.00 11.21 -1.65
C ASN A 101 -12.49 11.54 -1.51
N GLY A 102 -12.91 11.91 -0.29
CA GLY A 102 -14.33 12.04 0.05
C GLY A 102 -15.03 10.67 -0.09
N PRO A 103 -16.11 10.56 -0.87
CA PRO A 103 -16.83 9.30 -1.06
C PRO A 103 -16.14 8.34 -2.04
N TYR A 104 -15.12 8.81 -2.78
CA TYR A 104 -14.47 8.02 -3.82
C TYR A 104 -13.30 7.21 -3.28
N PHE A 105 -13.29 5.92 -3.58
CA PHE A 105 -12.21 4.99 -3.25
C PHE A 105 -11.48 4.54 -4.51
N ASN A 106 -10.15 4.52 -4.45
CA ASN A 106 -9.31 3.88 -5.45
C ASN A 106 -8.63 2.68 -4.82
N VAL A 107 -8.72 1.50 -5.44
CA VAL A 107 -8.17 0.25 -4.90
C VAL A 107 -7.34 -0.45 -5.96
N ALA A 108 -6.08 -0.80 -5.65
CA ALA A 108 -5.25 -1.63 -6.50
C ALA A 108 -5.04 -3.00 -5.86
N MET A 109 -5.25 -4.08 -6.61
CA MET A 109 -5.00 -5.46 -6.15
C MET A 109 -4.81 -6.39 -7.34
N ASN A 110 -3.87 -7.33 -7.26
CA ASN A 110 -3.66 -8.39 -8.26
C ASN A 110 -3.45 -7.92 -9.72
N GLY A 111 -2.96 -6.69 -9.93
CA GLY A 111 -2.78 -6.11 -11.27
C GLY A 111 -3.99 -5.35 -11.81
N HIS A 112 -5.04 -5.22 -11.00
CA HIS A 112 -6.25 -4.48 -11.34
C HIS A 112 -6.42 -3.26 -10.45
N PHE A 113 -7.05 -2.23 -11.00
CA PHE A 113 -7.32 -0.97 -10.33
C PHE A 113 -8.82 -0.66 -10.44
N LEU A 114 -9.46 -0.41 -9.31
CA LEU A 114 -10.88 -0.10 -9.17
C LEU A 114 -11.04 1.34 -8.68
N GLN A 115 -11.96 2.07 -9.31
CA GLN A 115 -12.52 3.32 -8.82
C GLN A 115 -13.96 3.06 -8.39
N PHE A 116 -14.32 3.50 -7.19
CA PHE A 116 -15.58 3.19 -6.55
C PHE A 116 -16.14 4.44 -5.87
N ASP A 117 -17.43 4.75 -6.05
CA ASP A 117 -18.04 6.00 -5.54
C ASP A 117 -18.68 5.87 -4.15
N GLY A 118 -18.51 4.70 -3.50
CA GLY A 118 -19.16 4.35 -2.24
C GLY A 118 -20.31 3.36 -2.42
N GLU A 119 -20.90 3.30 -3.61
CA GLU A 119 -22.01 2.39 -3.93
C GLU A 119 -21.69 1.47 -5.10
N ASN A 120 -21.16 2.04 -6.19
CA ASN A 120 -20.95 1.42 -7.49
C ASN A 120 -19.51 1.58 -8.01
N PRO A 121 -19.00 0.61 -8.78
CA PRO A 121 -17.75 0.77 -9.51
C PRO A 121 -17.94 1.82 -10.62
N THR A 122 -17.05 2.80 -10.70
CA THR A 122 -17.04 3.86 -11.71
C THR A 122 -15.91 3.71 -12.73
N GLY A 123 -14.87 2.95 -12.38
CA GLY A 123 -13.76 2.63 -13.26
C GLY A 123 -13.11 1.31 -12.88
N PHE A 124 -12.72 0.52 -13.87
CA PHE A 124 -12.00 -0.75 -13.66
C PHE A 124 -10.94 -0.94 -14.74
N TYR A 125 -9.70 -1.23 -14.35
CA TYR A 125 -8.55 -1.21 -15.26
C TYR A 125 -7.58 -2.35 -14.97
N ASN A 126 -6.92 -2.89 -16.00
CA ASN A 126 -5.82 -3.84 -15.87
C ASN A 126 -4.47 -3.10 -16.00
N PHE A 127 -3.97 -2.58 -14.88
CA PHE A 127 -2.77 -1.73 -14.90
C PHE A 127 -1.46 -2.49 -15.21
N LYS A 128 -1.47 -3.83 -15.19
CA LYS A 128 -0.31 -4.62 -15.64
C LYS A 128 -0.03 -4.43 -17.12
N ASN A 129 -1.08 -4.29 -17.92
CA ASN A 129 -0.99 -4.13 -19.37
C ASN A 129 -1.35 -2.70 -19.84
N ASP A 130 -2.02 -1.91 -18.99
CA ASP A 130 -2.44 -0.54 -19.27
C ASP A 130 -2.14 0.40 -18.09
N ILE A 131 -0.86 0.73 -17.89
CA ILE A 131 -0.42 1.62 -16.81
C ILE A 131 -0.97 3.05 -16.94
N LEU A 132 -1.48 3.41 -18.13
CA LEU A 132 -2.06 4.72 -18.40
C LEU A 132 -3.55 4.79 -18.08
N LEU A 133 -4.18 3.67 -17.68
CA LEU A 133 -5.61 3.57 -17.38
C LEU A 133 -6.48 4.10 -18.54
N SER A 134 -6.08 3.76 -19.76
CA SER A 134 -6.72 4.22 -20.99
C SER A 134 -7.97 3.42 -21.37
N GLU A 135 -8.05 2.15 -20.96
CA GLU A 135 -9.18 1.27 -21.24
C GLU A 135 -9.99 0.99 -19.96
N ASN A 136 -11.17 1.61 -19.85
CA ASN A 136 -12.08 1.37 -18.74
C ASN A 136 -12.98 0.14 -19.01
N LEU A 137 -12.76 -0.91 -18.23
CA LEU A 137 -13.42 -2.21 -18.31
C LEU A 137 -14.65 -2.33 -17.38
N VAL A 138 -15.12 -1.23 -16.76
CA VAL A 138 -16.21 -1.28 -15.76
C VAL A 138 -17.51 -1.91 -16.27
N ASN A 139 -17.78 -1.79 -17.57
CA ASN A 139 -18.97 -2.37 -18.22
C ASN A 139 -18.77 -3.85 -18.64
N SER A 140 -17.63 -4.45 -18.28
CA SER A 140 -17.29 -5.86 -18.58
C SER A 140 -17.10 -6.62 -17.26
N PRO A 141 -18.17 -7.16 -16.66
CA PRO A 141 -18.09 -7.87 -15.39
C PRO A 141 -17.07 -9.00 -15.41
N SER A 142 -16.31 -9.12 -14.34
CA SER A 142 -15.26 -10.12 -14.18
C SER A 142 -15.11 -10.52 -12.72
N PRO A 143 -14.66 -11.76 -12.43
CA PRO A 143 -14.35 -12.20 -11.07
C PRO A 143 -13.36 -11.28 -10.34
N GLU A 144 -12.42 -10.69 -11.08
CA GLU A 144 -11.42 -9.75 -10.59
C GLU A 144 -12.08 -8.45 -10.11
N MET A 145 -12.98 -7.87 -10.91
CA MET A 145 -13.74 -6.68 -10.51
C MET A 145 -14.58 -6.96 -9.27
N ASP A 146 -15.30 -8.08 -9.25
CA ASP A 146 -16.10 -8.49 -8.08
C ASP A 146 -15.24 -8.66 -6.84
N SER A 147 -14.01 -9.18 -6.99
CA SER A 147 -13.07 -9.33 -5.89
C SER A 147 -12.61 -7.99 -5.34
N LEU A 148 -12.27 -7.02 -6.20
CA LEU A 148 -11.90 -5.67 -5.74
C LEU A 148 -13.09 -4.98 -5.05
N VAL A 149 -14.30 -5.07 -5.61
CA VAL A 149 -15.51 -4.49 -4.98
C VAL A 149 -15.75 -5.09 -3.60
N ARG A 150 -15.61 -6.41 -3.44
CA ARG A 150 -15.72 -7.08 -2.13
C ARG A 150 -14.69 -6.57 -1.13
N VAL A 151 -13.42 -6.47 -1.54
CA VAL A 151 -12.34 -5.97 -0.68
C VAL A 151 -12.60 -4.51 -0.28
N THR A 152 -13.00 -3.65 -1.21
CA THR A 152 -13.34 -2.25 -0.92
C THR A 152 -14.46 -2.15 0.10
N LYS A 153 -15.58 -2.86 -0.11
CA LYS A 153 -16.72 -2.83 0.82
C LYS A 153 -16.37 -3.38 2.20
N ALA A 154 -15.58 -4.47 2.24
CA ALA A 154 -15.11 -5.04 3.51
C ALA A 154 -14.19 -4.06 4.25
N PHE A 155 -13.28 -3.37 3.55
CA PHE A 155 -12.42 -2.36 4.15
C PHE A 155 -13.22 -1.19 4.72
N ILE A 156 -14.15 -0.62 3.94
CA ILE A 156 -15.02 0.47 4.39
C ILE A 156 -15.81 0.05 5.62
N GLN A 157 -16.43 -1.13 5.59
CA GLN A 157 -17.19 -1.65 6.73
C GLN A 157 -16.32 -1.82 7.99
N GLN A 158 -15.12 -2.38 7.85
CA GLN A 158 -14.20 -2.54 8.98
C GLN A 158 -13.72 -1.19 9.52
N TYR A 159 -13.39 -0.26 8.64
CA TYR A 159 -12.95 1.08 9.00
C TYR A 159 -14.05 1.83 9.75
N ASP A 160 -15.26 1.92 9.16
CA ASP A 160 -16.38 2.64 9.74
C ASP A 160 -16.83 2.03 11.07
N ASN A 161 -17.02 0.71 11.14
CA ASN A 161 -17.43 0.06 12.38
C ASN A 161 -16.42 0.28 13.51
N ARG A 162 -15.12 0.22 13.21
CA ARG A 162 -14.08 0.43 14.22
C ARG A 162 -13.96 1.89 14.65
N MET A 163 -14.16 2.82 13.73
CA MET A 163 -14.19 4.26 14.05
C MET A 163 -15.41 4.61 14.90
N ILE A 164 -16.60 4.09 14.55
CA ILE A 164 -17.84 4.31 15.31
C ILE A 164 -17.73 3.70 16.71
N ASP A 165 -17.20 2.48 16.83
CA ASP A 165 -17.09 1.78 18.11
C ASP A 165 -15.85 2.17 18.93
N ASN A 166 -14.99 3.10 18.44
CA ASN A 166 -13.67 3.42 19.01
C ASN A 166 -12.77 2.18 19.24
N LYS A 167 -12.92 1.13 18.43
CA LYS A 167 -12.16 -0.13 18.51
C LYS A 167 -10.91 -0.09 17.63
N ILE A 168 -10.09 0.94 17.84
CA ILE A 168 -8.79 1.12 17.15
C ILE A 168 -7.59 0.66 18.00
N SER A 169 -7.85 0.13 19.20
CA SER A 169 -6.88 -0.55 20.05
C SER A 169 -7.40 -1.93 20.45
N LEU A 170 -6.47 -2.84 20.81
CA LEU A 170 -6.82 -4.12 21.41
C LEU A 170 -7.29 -3.86 22.85
N HIS A 171 -8.48 -4.37 23.18
CA HIS A 171 -9.01 -4.42 24.55
C HIS A 171 -8.95 -5.87 25.04
#